data_AF-A0A7C4L9L3-F1
#
_entry.id   AF-A0A7C4L9L3-F1
#
_cell.length_a   1.000
_cell.length_b   1.000
_cell.length_c   1.000
_cell.angle_alpha   90.00
_cell.angle_beta   90.00
_cell.angle_gamma   90.00
#
_symmetry.space_group_name_H-M   'P 1'
#
loop_
_entity.id
_entity.type
_entity.pdbx_description
1 polymer ?
#
loop_
_entity_poly.entity_id
_entity_poly.type
_entity_poly.pdbx_seq_one_letter_code
_entity_poly.pdbx_strand_id
1 'polypeptide(L)'
;MSGHVRDWLGAYHDGELRGDRLRRVEAHLRACAACRAELEALESLSALLQANPAMPARTAPERFVAQVQLRLSARPGPSDGARLMRAAWAGLPLALLGMWAFFQSVLLVSGLALLALPWADGAPGIGTPAWPVGGGLVELFVLEVGLTVVLAGLLWGWLAGWWAARRTSVNSSGAGAG
;
A
#
# COMPACT_ATOMS: atom_id res chain seq x y z
N MET A 1 25.23 28.95 -35.14
CA MET A 1 24.48 28.96 -33.86
C MET A 1 25.45 29.35 -32.76
N SER A 2 25.59 30.65 -32.50
CA SER A 2 26.40 31.19 -31.41
C SER A 2 25.66 30.95 -30.09
N GLY A 3 25.72 29.70 -29.61
CA GLY A 3 25.22 29.35 -28.28
C GLY A 3 26.05 30.12 -27.26
N HIS A 4 25.43 31.08 -26.58
CA HIS A 4 26.06 31.86 -25.53
C HIS A 4 26.47 30.90 -24.40
N VAL A 5 27.66 31.06 -23.82
CA VAL A 5 28.20 30.14 -22.79
C VAL A 5 27.54 30.35 -21.41
N ARG A 6 26.43 31.10 -21.37
CA ARG A 6 25.67 31.47 -20.18
C ARG A 6 25.26 30.28 -19.32
N ASP A 7 24.82 29.20 -19.95
CA ASP A 7 24.38 28.00 -19.24
C ASP A 7 25.53 27.27 -18.53
N TRP A 8 26.78 27.56 -18.87
CA TRP A 8 27.97 26.94 -18.27
C TRP A 8 28.69 27.86 -17.29
N LEU A 9 28.28 29.12 -17.15
CA LEU A 9 28.92 30.09 -16.25
C LEU A 9 28.80 29.68 -14.77
N GLY A 10 27.66 29.12 -14.34
CA GLY A 10 27.49 28.58 -12.99
C GLY A 10 28.41 27.39 -12.71
N ALA A 11 28.40 26.38 -13.60
CA ALA A 11 29.30 25.23 -13.50
C ALA A 11 30.79 25.62 -13.60
N TYR A 12 31.12 26.71 -14.29
CA TYR A 12 32.47 27.28 -14.33
C TYR A 12 32.84 27.89 -12.97
N HIS A 13 31.96 28.72 -12.40
CA HIS A 13 32.14 29.32 -11.07
C HIS A 13 32.31 28.26 -9.98
N ASP A 14 31.57 27.16 -10.06
CA ASP A 14 31.64 26.05 -9.10
C ASP A 14 32.80 25.07 -9.37
N GLY A 15 33.59 25.30 -10.42
CA GLY A 15 34.75 24.48 -10.77
C GLY A 15 34.42 23.09 -11.36
N GLU A 16 33.19 22.88 -11.82
CA GLU A 16 32.71 21.59 -12.32
C GLU A 16 33.06 21.32 -13.79
N LEU A 17 33.41 22.36 -14.55
CA LEU A 17 33.76 22.22 -15.97
C LEU A 17 35.14 21.62 -16.18
N ARG A 18 35.25 20.72 -17.16
CA ARG A 18 36.51 20.06 -17.56
C ARG A 18 36.68 20.02 -19.07
N GLY A 19 37.94 19.83 -19.50
CA GLY A 19 38.30 19.57 -20.90
C GLY A 19 37.84 20.67 -21.86
N ASP A 20 37.20 20.26 -22.95
CA ASP A 20 36.83 21.14 -24.06
C ASP A 20 35.80 22.22 -23.70
N ARG A 21 34.96 21.96 -22.68
CA ARG A 21 33.96 22.92 -22.23
C ARG A 21 34.62 24.06 -21.47
N LEU A 22 35.55 23.75 -20.57
CA LEU A 22 36.34 24.74 -19.82
C LEU A 22 37.07 25.68 -20.79
N ARG A 23 37.83 25.14 -21.75
CA ARG A 23 38.58 25.94 -22.73
C ARG A 23 37.67 26.84 -23.58
N ARG A 24 36.47 26.37 -23.92
CA ARG A 24 35.47 27.17 -24.66
C ARG A 24 34.95 28.34 -23.83
N VAL A 25 34.67 28.12 -22.55
CA VAL A 25 34.21 29.18 -21.63
C VAL A 25 35.31 30.22 -21.45
N GLU A 26 36.55 29.80 -21.16
CA GLU A 26 37.69 30.71 -21.00
C GLU A 26 37.95 31.55 -22.25
N ALA A 27 37.92 30.93 -23.43
CA ALA A 27 38.07 31.66 -24.70
C ALA A 27 36.95 32.69 -24.89
N HIS A 28 35.72 32.34 -24.54
CA HIS A 28 34.58 33.24 -24.64
C HIS A 28 34.65 34.39 -23.63
N LEU A 29 35.08 34.12 -22.39
CA LEU A 29 35.26 35.14 -21.34
C LEU A 29 36.32 36.18 -21.72
N ARG A 30 37.34 35.83 -22.51
CA ARG A 30 38.31 36.82 -23.03
C ARG A 30 37.66 37.80 -24.02
N ALA A 31 36.72 37.33 -24.84
CA ALA A 31 36.12 38.13 -25.91
C ALA A 31 34.82 38.85 -25.52
N CYS A 32 34.05 38.33 -24.56
CA CYS A 32 32.70 38.82 -24.24
C CYS A 32 32.64 39.55 -22.89
N ALA A 33 32.40 40.86 -22.91
CA ALA A 33 32.23 41.68 -21.71
C ALA A 33 30.96 41.33 -20.92
N ALA A 34 29.86 40.98 -21.61
CA ALA A 34 28.60 40.63 -20.96
C ALA A 34 28.72 39.37 -20.09
N CYS A 35 29.40 38.32 -20.59
CA CYS A 35 29.65 37.11 -19.81
C CYS A 35 30.59 37.34 -18.61
N ARG A 36 31.53 38.29 -18.71
CA ARG A 36 32.38 38.66 -17.57
C ARG A 36 31.58 39.36 -16.47
N ALA A 37 30.71 40.29 -16.84
CA ALA A 37 29.83 40.97 -15.90
C ALA A 37 28.88 39.99 -15.19
N GLU A 38 28.40 38.98 -15.91
CA GLU A 38 27.56 37.92 -15.33
C GLU A 38 28.33 37.00 -14.36
N LEU A 39 29.58 36.67 -14.68
CA LEU A 39 30.47 35.94 -13.75
C LEU A 39 30.74 36.75 -12.48
N GLU A 40 31.05 38.03 -12.62
CA GLU A 40 31.30 38.94 -11.50
C GLU A 40 30.05 39.10 -10.61
N ALA A 41 28.85 39.11 -11.22
CA ALA A 41 27.59 39.09 -10.48
C ALA A 41 27.43 37.80 -9.65
N LEU A 42 27.76 36.63 -10.20
CA LEU A 42 27.74 35.35 -9.47
C LEU A 42 28.75 35.33 -8.30
N GLU A 43 29.98 35.81 -8.54
CA GLU A 43 31.02 35.92 -7.51
C GLU A 43 30.58 36.85 -6.37
N SER A 44 29.97 38.00 -6.71
CA SER A 44 29.46 38.95 -5.72
C SER A 44 28.33 38.36 -4.87
N LEU A 45 27.40 37.61 -5.48
CA LEU A 45 26.33 36.92 -4.78
C LEU A 45 26.88 35.84 -3.82
N SER A 46 27.83 35.03 -4.30
CA SER A 46 28.52 34.02 -3.47
C SER A 46 29.20 34.67 -2.26
N ALA A 47 29.90 35.79 -2.47
CA ALA A 47 30.53 36.56 -1.40
C ALA A 47 29.52 37.09 -0.38
N LEU A 48 28.36 37.63 -0.83
CA LEU A 48 27.30 38.09 0.05
C LEU A 48 26.69 36.96 0.89
N LEU A 49 26.49 35.79 0.30
CA LEU A 49 25.98 34.60 1.01
C LEU A 49 27.00 34.10 2.03
N GLN A 50 28.30 34.10 1.71
CA GLN A 50 29.36 33.72 2.64
C GLN A 50 29.54 34.73 3.77
N ALA A 51 29.33 36.02 3.50
CA ALA A 51 29.45 37.10 4.48
C ALA A 51 28.32 37.11 5.53
N ASN A 52 27.23 36.37 5.30
CA ASN A 52 26.11 36.26 6.23
C ASN A 52 25.92 34.83 6.77
N PRO A 53 26.83 34.34 7.63
CA PRO A 53 26.65 33.05 8.29
C PRO A 53 25.63 33.17 9.42
N ALA A 54 24.36 33.44 9.09
CA ALA A 54 23.23 33.32 10.01
C ALA A 54 22.75 31.86 10.13
N MET A 55 23.61 30.88 9.84
CA MET A 55 23.30 29.48 10.08
C MET A 55 23.53 29.20 11.55
N PRO A 56 22.49 28.96 12.38
CA PRO A 56 22.71 28.47 13.72
C PRO A 56 23.58 27.22 13.65
N ALA A 57 24.59 27.14 14.52
CA ALA A 57 25.53 26.02 14.58
C ALA A 57 24.77 24.71 14.39
N ARG A 58 25.21 23.90 13.43
CA ARG A 58 24.60 22.62 13.07
C ARG A 58 24.17 21.91 14.36
N THR A 59 22.88 21.63 14.49
CA THR A 59 22.35 21.02 15.71
C THR A 59 23.15 19.76 16.00
N ALA A 60 23.66 19.64 17.23
CA ALA A 60 24.41 18.46 17.63
C ALA A 60 23.58 17.21 17.32
N PRO A 61 24.16 16.14 16.75
CA PRO A 61 23.43 14.93 16.35
C PRO A 61 22.54 14.39 17.47
N GLU A 62 22.99 14.48 18.71
CA GLU A 62 22.28 14.02 19.90
C GLU A 62 21.00 14.84 20.15
N ARG A 63 21.05 16.16 19.94
CA ARG A 63 19.86 17.03 20.06
C ARG A 63 18.87 16.78 18.93
N PHE A 64 19.35 16.50 17.72
CA PHE A 64 18.49 16.13 16.61
C PHE A 64 17.78 14.80 16.90
N VAL A 65 18.53 13.78 17.31
CA VAL A 65 17.98 12.47 17.69
C VAL A 65 16.95 12.62 18.82
N ALA A 66 17.25 13.41 19.85
CA ALA A 66 16.31 13.67 20.95
C ALA A 66 15.01 14.34 20.45
N GLN A 67 15.10 15.33 19.55
CA GLN A 67 13.92 15.98 18.97
C GLN A 67 13.08 15.02 18.12
N VAL A 68 13.73 14.15 17.34
CA VAL A 68 13.05 13.13 16.53
C VAL A 68 12.36 12.11 17.44
N GLN A 69 13.05 11.63 18.46
CA GLN A 69 12.49 10.67 19.43
C GLN A 69 11.25 11.23 20.12
N LEU A 70 11.28 12.49 20.57
CA LEU A 70 10.13 13.15 21.19
C LEU A 70 8.93 13.28 20.24
N ARG A 71 9.18 13.51 18.94
CA ARG A 71 8.11 13.56 17.93
C ARG A 71 7.55 12.18 17.58
N LEU A 72 8.38 11.15 17.61
CA LEU A 72 7.94 9.77 17.35
C LEU A 72 7.13 9.21 18.53
N SER A 73 7.56 9.45 19.77
CA SER A 73 6.83 8.99 20.97
C SER A 73 5.50 9.72 21.17
N ALA A 74 5.40 10.97 20.70
CA ALA A 74 4.16 11.73 20.69
C ALA A 74 3.15 11.26 19.63
N ARG A 75 3.50 10.31 18.75
CA ARG A 75 2.53 9.77 17.80
C ARG A 75 1.57 8.88 18.58
N PRO A 76 0.30 9.29 18.77
CA PRO A 76 -0.65 8.49 19.53
C PRO A 76 -0.71 7.11 18.89
N GLY A 77 -0.44 6.08 19.70
CA GLY A 77 -0.63 4.70 19.28
C GLY A 77 -2.05 4.52 18.76
N PRO A 78 -2.29 3.56 17.85
CA PRO A 78 -3.65 3.27 17.40
C PRO A 78 -4.51 3.05 18.64
N SER A 79 -5.61 3.81 18.73
CA SER A 79 -6.54 3.77 19.84
C SER A 79 -6.99 2.33 20.12
N ASP A 80 -7.30 2.02 21.37
CA ASP A 80 -7.75 0.67 21.75
C ASP A 80 -8.99 0.24 20.93
N GLY A 81 -9.85 1.20 20.55
CA GLY A 81 -10.97 0.97 19.63
C GLY A 81 -10.53 0.57 18.21
N ALA A 82 -9.45 1.16 17.67
CA ALA A 82 -8.91 0.76 16.37
C ALA A 82 -8.31 -0.66 16.39
N ARG A 83 -7.76 -1.09 17.54
CA ARG A 83 -7.26 -2.47 17.74
C ARG A 83 -8.41 -3.48 17.78
N LEU A 84 -9.45 -3.18 18.55
CA LEU A 84 -10.68 -3.99 18.63
C LEU A 84 -11.36 -4.11 17.27
N MET A 85 -11.52 -3.00 16.54
CA MET A 85 -12.15 -3.03 15.22
C MET A 85 -11.34 -3.82 14.19
N ARG A 86 -9.99 -3.75 14.25
CA ARG A 86 -9.11 -4.56 13.41
C ARG A 86 -9.20 -6.06 13.75
N ALA A 87 -9.32 -6.41 15.03
CA ALA A 87 -9.57 -7.79 15.47
C ALA A 87 -10.94 -8.29 15.02
N ALA A 88 -11.98 -7.46 15.14
CA ALA A 88 -13.33 -7.77 14.68
C ALA A 88 -13.37 -8.02 13.16
N TRP A 89 -12.71 -7.17 12.38
CA TRP A 89 -12.59 -7.35 10.93
C TRP A 89 -11.83 -8.62 10.55
N ALA A 90 -10.82 -9.02 11.33
CA ALA A 90 -10.10 -10.26 11.10
C ALA A 90 -10.93 -11.53 11.44
N GLY A 91 -11.87 -11.42 12.38
CA GLY A 91 -12.74 -12.52 12.79
C GLY A 91 -13.92 -12.77 11.84
N LEU A 92 -14.34 -11.76 11.07
CA LEU A 92 -15.46 -11.83 10.13
C LEU A 92 -15.41 -13.04 9.17
N PRO A 93 -14.30 -13.34 8.46
CA PRO A 93 -14.24 -14.51 7.57
C PRO A 93 -14.39 -15.84 8.32
N LEU A 94 -13.84 -15.94 9.54
CA LEU A 94 -13.89 -17.15 10.34
C LEU A 94 -15.31 -17.40 10.85
N ALA A 95 -16.02 -16.33 11.24
CA ALA A 95 -17.43 -16.40 11.60
C ALA A 95 -18.32 -16.79 10.40
N LEU A 96 -18.04 -16.25 9.22
CA LEU A 96 -18.77 -16.58 7.99
C LEU A 96 -18.62 -18.06 7.62
N LEU A 97 -17.39 -18.59 7.70
CA LEU A 97 -17.10 -20.01 7.49
C LEU A 97 -17.78 -20.91 8.53
N GLY A 98 -17.72 -20.54 9.81
CA GLY A 98 -18.35 -21.30 10.88
C GLY A 98 -19.87 -21.37 10.70
N MET A 99 -20.51 -20.24 10.40
CA MET A 99 -21.94 -20.18 10.16
C MET A 99 -22.35 -20.98 8.92
N TRP A 100 -21.57 -20.93 7.85
CA TRP A 100 -21.80 -21.75 6.65
C TRP A 100 -21.67 -23.25 6.94
N ALA A 101 -20.60 -23.68 7.61
CA ALA A 101 -20.37 -25.08 7.95
C ALA A 101 -21.48 -25.64 8.85
N PHE A 102 -22.00 -24.83 9.77
CA PHE A 102 -23.16 -25.18 10.59
C PHE A 102 -24.43 -25.37 9.75
N PHE A 103 -24.71 -24.47 8.81
CA PHE A 103 -25.88 -24.60 7.95
C PHE A 103 -25.80 -25.85 7.06
N GLN A 104 -24.61 -26.16 6.56
CA GLN A 104 -24.33 -27.37 5.80
C GLN A 104 -24.56 -28.65 6.61
N SER A 105 -24.08 -28.70 7.85
CA SER A 105 -24.27 -29.89 8.69
C SER A 105 -25.76 -30.15 8.97
N VAL A 106 -26.54 -29.09 9.22
CA VAL A 106 -28.00 -29.20 9.41
C VAL A 106 -28.69 -29.72 8.15
N LEU A 107 -28.35 -29.19 6.97
CA LEU A 107 -28.93 -29.63 5.70
C LEU A 107 -28.58 -31.08 5.37
N LEU A 108 -27.32 -31.47 5.56
CA LEU A 108 -26.86 -32.85 5.34
C LEU A 108 -27.58 -33.84 6.26
N VAL A 109 -27.67 -33.54 7.55
CA VAL A 109 -28.35 -34.39 8.54
C VAL A 109 -29.85 -34.48 8.23
N SER A 110 -30.50 -33.36 7.92
CA SER A 110 -31.93 -33.33 7.55
C SER A 110 -32.21 -34.13 6.27
N GLY A 111 -31.38 -33.97 5.25
CA GLY A 111 -31.47 -34.73 3.99
C GLY A 111 -31.29 -36.24 4.19
N LEU A 112 -30.29 -36.63 4.98
CA LEU A 112 -30.05 -38.04 5.36
C LEU A 112 -31.23 -38.62 6.15
N ALA A 113 -31.79 -37.87 7.10
CA ALA A 113 -32.94 -38.30 7.88
C ALA A 113 -34.16 -38.54 6.99
N LEU A 114 -34.46 -37.62 6.07
CA LEU A 114 -35.56 -37.75 5.09
C LEU A 114 -35.36 -38.95 4.15
N LEU A 115 -34.11 -39.27 3.79
CA LEU A 115 -33.77 -40.45 2.99
C LEU A 115 -33.90 -41.77 3.78
N ALA A 116 -33.65 -41.75 5.09
CA ALA A 116 -33.64 -42.94 5.95
C ALA A 116 -35.03 -43.28 6.53
N LEU A 117 -35.88 -42.27 6.79
CA LEU A 117 -37.25 -42.41 7.32
C LEU A 117 -38.10 -43.49 6.60
N PRO A 118 -38.13 -43.58 5.25
CA PRO A 118 -38.89 -44.61 4.54
C PRO A 118 -38.44 -46.07 4.84
N TRP A 119 -37.20 -46.25 5.29
CA TRP A 119 -36.60 -47.57 5.56
C TRP A 119 -36.80 -48.01 7.01
N ALA A 120 -37.07 -47.07 7.92
CA ALA A 120 -37.22 -47.33 9.35
C ALA A 120 -38.59 -47.92 9.72
N ASP A 121 -39.66 -47.53 9.01
CA ASP A 121 -41.03 -47.88 9.37
C ASP A 121 -41.53 -49.22 8.78
N GLY A 122 -40.68 -49.95 8.03
CA GLY A 122 -41.03 -51.25 7.46
C GLY A 122 -42.26 -51.25 6.55
N ALA A 123 -42.67 -50.08 6.04
CA ALA A 123 -43.90 -49.90 5.28
C ALA A 123 -43.71 -50.32 3.81
N PRO A 124 -44.34 -51.41 3.33
CA PRO A 124 -44.45 -51.66 1.90
C PRO A 124 -45.45 -50.66 1.31
N GLY A 125 -44.96 -49.73 0.50
CA GLY A 125 -45.79 -49.03 -0.48
C GLY A 125 -46.50 -47.76 -0.02
N ILE A 126 -45.83 -46.86 0.72
CA ILE A 126 -46.15 -45.44 0.56
C ILE A 126 -45.60 -45.07 -0.81
N GLY A 127 -46.50 -44.91 -1.79
CA GLY A 127 -46.14 -44.54 -3.16
C GLY A 127 -45.11 -43.43 -3.13
N THR A 128 -44.07 -43.57 -3.96
CA THR A 128 -43.09 -42.51 -4.22
C THR A 128 -43.84 -41.19 -4.22
N PRO A 129 -43.48 -40.22 -3.38
CA PRO A 129 -44.21 -38.98 -3.35
C PRO A 129 -44.36 -38.46 -4.79
N ALA A 130 -45.54 -38.01 -5.18
CA ALA A 130 -45.78 -37.51 -6.55
C ALA A 130 -44.93 -36.26 -6.88
N TRP A 131 -44.21 -35.70 -5.90
CA TRP A 131 -43.17 -34.70 -6.12
C TRP A 131 -41.85 -35.39 -6.48
N PRO A 132 -41.09 -34.90 -7.48
CA PRO A 132 -39.86 -35.52 -7.89
C PRO A 132 -38.82 -35.32 -6.77
N VAL A 133 -38.69 -36.31 -5.88
CA VAL A 133 -37.69 -36.32 -4.81
C VAL A 133 -36.28 -36.12 -5.39
N GLY A 134 -36.02 -36.64 -6.59
CA GLY A 134 -34.78 -36.40 -7.33
C GLY A 134 -34.62 -34.97 -7.84
N GLY A 135 -35.69 -34.26 -8.20
CA GLY A 135 -35.63 -32.88 -8.70
C GLY A 135 -35.31 -31.88 -7.61
N GLY A 136 -35.98 -31.99 -6.45
CA GLY A 136 -35.71 -31.14 -5.30
C GLY A 136 -34.31 -31.34 -4.69
N LEU A 137 -33.80 -32.57 -4.70
CA LEU A 137 -32.42 -32.85 -4.27
C LEU A 137 -31.36 -32.23 -5.20
N VAL A 138 -31.60 -32.23 -6.52
CA VAL A 138 -30.70 -31.59 -7.48
C VAL A 138 -30.75 -30.07 -7.35
N GLU A 139 -31.93 -29.45 -7.17
CA GLU A 139 -32.03 -28.01 -6.93
C GLU A 139 -31.33 -27.58 -5.63
N LEU A 140 -31.49 -28.36 -4.54
CA LEU A 140 -30.79 -28.12 -3.29
C LEU A 140 -29.27 -28.23 -3.46
N PHE A 141 -28.79 -29.23 -4.21
CA PHE A 141 -27.37 -29.42 -4.48
C PHE A 141 -26.79 -28.29 -5.35
N VAL A 142 -27.54 -27.81 -6.36
CA VAL A 142 -27.11 -26.68 -7.19
C VAL A 142 -27.06 -25.38 -6.37
N LEU A 143 -28.05 -25.13 -5.50
CA LEU A 143 -28.04 -23.99 -4.58
C LEU A 143 -26.88 -24.08 -3.57
N GLU A 144 -26.57 -25.29 -3.09
CA GLU A 144 -25.46 -25.57 -2.18
C GLU A 144 -24.10 -25.24 -2.83
N VAL A 145 -23.86 -25.77 -4.04
CA VAL A 145 -22.64 -25.52 -4.82
C VAL A 145 -22.53 -24.04 -5.21
N GLY A 146 -23.65 -23.41 -5.59
CA GLY A 146 -23.68 -21.98 -5.89
C GLY A 146 -23.30 -21.12 -4.67
N LEU A 147 -23.87 -21.41 -3.50
CA LEU A 147 -23.58 -20.70 -2.25
C LEU A 147 -22.12 -20.85 -1.84
N THR A 148 -21.55 -22.05 -1.99
CA THR A 148 -20.13 -22.30 -1.69
C THR A 148 -19.19 -21.52 -2.59
N VAL A 149 -19.44 -21.51 -3.90
CA VAL A 149 -18.60 -20.75 -4.85
C VAL A 149 -18.66 -19.26 -4.54
N VAL A 150 -19.85 -18.71 -4.23
CA VAL A 150 -20.01 -17.30 -3.86
C VAL A 150 -19.25 -16.96 -2.57
N LEU A 151 -19.38 -17.79 -1.52
CA LEU A 151 -18.68 -17.58 -0.25
C LEU A 151 -17.16 -17.70 -0.39
N ALA A 152 -16.68 -18.69 -1.16
CA ALA A 152 -15.26 -18.84 -1.46
C ALA A 152 -14.73 -17.61 -2.22
N GLY A 153 -15.48 -17.09 -3.18
CA GLY A 153 -15.14 -15.86 -3.91
C GLY A 153 -15.06 -14.64 -3.00
N LEU A 154 -16.03 -14.46 -2.08
CA LEU A 154 -16.03 -13.37 -1.11
C LEU A 154 -14.84 -13.47 -0.13
N LEU A 155 -14.51 -14.67 0.34
CA LEU A 155 -13.35 -14.93 1.18
C LEU A 155 -12.04 -14.61 0.46
N TRP A 156 -11.88 -15.05 -0.78
CA TRP A 156 -10.71 -14.75 -1.59
C TRP A 156 -10.59 -13.26 -1.90
N GLY A 157 -11.70 -12.59 -2.22
CA GLY A 157 -11.73 -11.14 -2.42
C GLY A 157 -11.33 -10.38 -1.15
N TRP A 158 -11.84 -10.80 0.00
CA TRP A 158 -11.46 -10.25 1.31
C TRP A 158 -9.97 -10.47 1.59
N LEU A 159 -9.44 -11.67 1.35
CA LEU A 159 -8.04 -12.02 1.59
C LEU A 159 -7.10 -11.20 0.68
N ALA A 160 -7.47 -11.04 -0.59
CA ALA A 160 -6.74 -10.23 -1.57
C ALA A 160 -6.73 -8.75 -1.20
N GLY A 161 -7.89 -8.20 -0.81
CA GLY A 161 -8.01 -6.81 -0.34
C GLY A 161 -7.20 -6.56 0.94
N TRP A 162 -7.24 -7.50 1.87
CA TRP A 162 -6.44 -7.45 3.09
C TRP A 162 -4.92 -7.49 2.80
N TRP A 163 -4.48 -8.36 1.89
CA TRP A 163 -3.08 -8.43 1.46
C TRP A 163 -2.62 -7.13 0.80
N ALA A 164 -3.44 -6.53 -0.07
CA ALA A 164 -3.15 -5.27 -0.73
C ALA A 164 -3.01 -4.12 0.29
N ALA A 165 -3.94 -4.01 1.23
CA ALA A 165 -3.92 -2.99 2.29
C ALA A 165 -2.72 -3.14 3.25
N ARG A 166 -2.25 -4.37 3.46
CA ARG A 166 -1.07 -4.63 4.30
C ARG A 166 0.23 -4.21 3.61
N ARG A 167 0.38 -4.45 2.30
CA ARG A 167 1.57 -4.01 1.54
C ARG A 167 1.69 -2.49 1.49
N THR A 168 0.59 -1.76 1.32
CA THR A 168 0.62 -0.29 1.30
C THR A 168 1.08 0.29 2.64
N SER A 169 0.71 -0.35 3.76
CA SER A 169 1.16 0.09 5.08
C SER A 169 2.69 -0.04 5.25
N VAL A 170 3.28 -1.14 4.75
CA VAL A 170 4.74 -1.38 4.82
C VAL A 170 5.52 -0.39 3.95
N ASN A 171 5.02 -0.08 2.75
CA ASN A 171 5.67 0.89 1.86
C ASN A 171 5.62 2.33 2.42
N SER A 172 4.52 2.71 3.08
CA SER A 172 4.41 4.03 3.71
C SER A 172 5.36 4.23 4.90
N SER A 173 5.74 3.15 5.60
CA SER A 173 6.76 3.20 6.66
C SER A 173 8.20 3.21 6.13
N GLY A 174 8.46 2.69 4.92
CA GLY A 174 9.78 2.72 4.29
C GLY A 174 10.12 4.05 3.60
N ALA A 175 9.11 4.75 3.07
CA ALA A 175 9.31 6.03 2.38
C ALA A 175 9.64 7.22 3.32
N GLY A 176 9.54 7.04 4.64
CA GLY A 176 9.92 8.06 5.64
C GLY A 176 11.32 7.85 6.24
N ALA A 177 12.08 6.87 5.78
CA ALA A 177 13.40 6.50 6.32
C ALA A 177 14.56 6.70 5.33
N GLY A 178 14.32 7.40 4.21
CA GLY A 178 15.34 7.78 3.21
C GLY A 178 15.66 9.26 3.26
#